data_AF-A0A941UJA1-F1
#
_entry.id   AF-A0A941UJA1-F1
#
_cell.length_a   1.000
_cell.length_b   1.000
_cell.length_c   1.000
_cell.angle_alpha   90.00
_cell.angle_beta   90.00
_cell.angle_gamma   90.00
#
_symmetry.space_group_name_H-M   'P 1'
#
loop_
_entity.id
_entity.type
_entity.pdbx_description
1 polymer ?
#
loop_
_entity_poly.entity_id
_entity_poly.type
_entity_poly.pdbx_seq_one_letter_code
_entity_poly.pdbx_strand_id
1 'polypeptide(L)' 'MAVKELAETVILQSIEDLWDKKRREECSSFFCGQGFSFWAGAAGMTISDRRKILSMILASMTEKGSFIKGIHV' A
#
# COMPACT_ATOMS: atom_id res chain seq x y z
N MET A 1 -19.39 5.53 -8.67
CA MET A 1 -19.43 4.70 -7.44
C MET A 1 -18.60 3.43 -7.62
N ALA A 2 -18.90 2.57 -8.61
CA ALA A 2 -18.15 1.32 -8.84
C ALA A 2 -16.61 1.43 -8.93
N VAL A 3 -16.07 2.46 -9.61
CA VAL A 3 -14.60 2.63 -9.74
C VAL A 3 -13.93 2.96 -8.41
N LYS A 4 -14.59 3.74 -7.55
CA LYS A 4 -14.08 4.10 -6.22
C LYS A 4 -14.04 2.88 -5.32
N GLU A 5 -15.14 2.13 -5.28
CA GLU A 5 -15.26 0.89 -4.49
C GLU A 5 -14.27 -0.19 -4.95
N LEU A 6 -14.07 -0.33 -6.27
CA LEU A 6 -13.04 -1.19 -6.83
C LEU A 6 -11.64 -0.76 -6.37
N ALA A 7 -11.35 0.53 -6.42
CA ALA A 7 -10.06 1.06 -5.99
C ALA A 7 -9.79 0.83 -4.50
N GLU A 8 -10.79 1.06 -3.65
CA GLU A 8 -10.74 0.75 -2.21
C GLU A 8 -10.49 -0.75 -1.98
N THR A 9 -11.20 -1.61 -2.71
CA THR A 9 -11.06 -3.07 -2.63
C THR A 9 -9.65 -3.52 -3.03
N VAL A 10 -9.11 -2.99 -4.14
CA VAL A 10 -7.74 -3.32 -4.61
C VAL A 10 -6.71 -2.91 -3.56
N ILE A 11 -6.86 -1.72 -2.95
CA ILE A 11 -5.95 -1.26 -1.90
C ILE A 11 -6.04 -2.17 -0.67
N LEU A 12 -7.25 -2.48 -0.20
CA LEU A 12 -7.44 -3.34 0.98
C LEU A 12 -6.91 -4.76 0.75
N GLN A 13 -7.17 -5.35 -0.41
CA GLN A 13 -6.63 -6.66 -0.77
C GLN A 13 -5.10 -6.65 -0.79
N SER A 14 -4.51 -5.59 -1.35
CA SER A 14 -3.05 -5.43 -1.39
C SER A 14 -2.46 -5.30 0.02
N ILE A 15 -3.18 -4.66 0.96
CA ILE A 15 -2.77 -4.60 2.37
C ILE A 15 -2.82 -5.99 2.99
N GLU A 16 -3.85 -6.79 2.76
CA GLU A 16 -3.95 -8.16 3.28
C GLU A 16 -2.81 -9.05 2.75
N ASP A 17 -2.58 -8.98 1.43
CA ASP A 17 -1.58 -9.78 0.72
C ASP A 17 -0.13 -9.48 1.16
N LEU A 18 0.14 -8.34 1.79
CA LEU A 18 1.45 -8.03 2.39
C LEU A 18 1.89 -9.04 3.48
N TRP A 19 0.93 -9.70 4.14
CA TRP A 19 1.21 -10.73 5.12
C TRP A 19 1.41 -12.12 4.52
N ASP A 20 1.04 -12.34 3.26
CA ASP A 20 1.39 -13.55 2.51
C ASP A 20 2.82 -13.46 2.00
N LYS A 21 3.68 -14.40 2.45
CA LYS A 21 5.09 -14.47 2.02
C LYS A 21 5.24 -14.58 0.50
N LYS A 22 4.27 -15.17 -0.21
CA LYS A 22 4.32 -15.34 -1.67
C LYS A 22 3.98 -14.08 -2.45
N ARG A 23 3.22 -13.16 -1.85
CA ARG A 23 2.71 -11.93 -2.49
C ARG A 23 3.36 -10.65 -1.96
N ARG A 24 4.04 -10.72 -0.81
CA ARG A 24 4.65 -9.57 -0.14
C ARG A 24 5.53 -8.71 -1.04
N GLU A 25 6.37 -9.31 -1.89
CA GLU A 25 7.28 -8.56 -2.76
C GLU A 25 6.52 -7.77 -3.84
N GLU A 26 5.49 -8.39 -4.42
CA GLU A 26 4.58 -7.76 -5.38
C GLU A 26 3.80 -6.61 -4.72
N CYS A 27 3.24 -6.85 -3.54
CA CYS A 27 2.50 -5.83 -2.79
C CYS A 27 3.40 -4.69 -2.31
N SER A 28 4.63 -4.98 -1.88
CA SER A 28 5.61 -3.95 -1.53
C SER A 28 5.91 -3.07 -2.75
N SER A 29 6.10 -3.68 -3.92
CA SER A 29 6.28 -2.97 -5.19
C SER A 29 5.05 -2.15 -5.58
N PHE A 30 3.85 -2.63 -5.29
CA PHE A 30 2.61 -1.88 -5.48
C PHE A 30 2.56 -0.61 -4.62
N PHE A 31 2.82 -0.73 -3.30
CA PHE A 31 2.75 0.39 -2.35
C PHE A 31 3.87 1.42 -2.56
N CYS A 32 5.06 0.97 -2.96
CA CYS A 32 6.19 1.86 -3.24
C CYS A 32 6.19 2.40 -4.67
N GLY A 33 5.34 1.88 -5.55
CA GLY A 33 5.30 2.21 -6.98
C GLY A 33 4.14 3.11 -7.39
N GLN A 34 3.96 3.24 -8.71
CA GLN A 34 2.88 4.05 -9.28
C GLN A 34 1.49 3.42 -9.08
N GLY A 35 1.42 2.10 -8.85
CA GLY A 35 0.17 1.36 -8.65
C GLY A 35 -0.66 1.93 -7.50
N PHE A 36 -0.05 2.09 -6.32
CA PHE A 36 -0.75 2.68 -5.19
C PHE A 36 -1.18 4.13 -5.44
N SER A 37 -0.35 4.95 -6.09
CA SER A 37 -0.72 6.34 -6.39
C SER A 37 -1.95 6.44 -7.30
N PHE A 38 -2.04 5.56 -8.30
CA PHE A 38 -3.18 5.48 -9.23
C PHE A 38 -4.47 5.07 -8.51
N TRP A 39 -4.44 3.94 -7.80
CA TRP A 39 -5.63 3.43 -7.11
C TRP A 39 -6.06 4.32 -5.96
N ALA A 40 -5.11 4.91 -5.22
CA ALA A 40 -5.44 5.88 -4.18
C ALA A 40 -6.12 7.13 -4.76
N GLY A 41 -5.73 7.57 -5.97
CA GLY A 41 -6.42 8.63 -6.68
C GLY A 41 -7.86 8.26 -7.04
N ALA A 42 -8.07 7.06 -7.58
CA ALA A 42 -9.39 6.54 -7.91
C ALA A 42 -10.30 6.33 -6.67
N ALA A 43 -9.70 5.99 -5.52
CA ALA A 43 -10.39 5.89 -4.23
C ALA A 43 -10.71 7.27 -3.61
N GLY A 44 -10.23 8.38 -4.19
CA GLY A 44 -10.42 9.72 -3.67
C GLY A 44 -9.55 10.04 -2.46
N MET A 45 -8.45 9.32 -2.25
CA MET A 45 -7.52 9.54 -1.14
C MET A 45 -6.64 10.77 -1.40
N THR A 46 -6.52 11.60 -0.36
CA THR A 46 -5.57 12.71 -0.33
C THR A 46 -4.13 12.20 -0.20
N ILE A 47 -3.16 13.08 -0.45
CA ILE A 47 -1.73 12.77 -0.21
C ILE A 47 -1.49 12.42 1.27
N SER A 48 -2.19 13.09 2.18
CA SER A 48 -2.09 12.82 3.63
C SER A 48 -2.60 11.43 3.98
N ASP A 49 -3.71 10.98 3.41
CA ASP A 49 -4.24 9.62 3.62
C ASP A 49 -3.25 8.56 3.14
N ARG A 50 -2.64 8.77 1.96
CA ARG A 50 -1.64 7.86 1.39
C ARG A 50 -0.42 7.74 2.30
N ARG A 51 0.12 8.87 2.77
CA ARG A 51 1.26 8.89 3.70
C ARG A 51 0.93 8.16 4.99
N LYS A 52 -0.29 8.35 5.52
CA LYS A 52 -0.74 7.67 6.74
C LYS A 52 -0.78 6.15 6.55
N ILE A 53 -1.39 5.66 5.48
CA ILE A 53 -1.42 4.21 5.18
C ILE A 53 -0.01 3.64 5.02
N LEU A 54 0.85 4.30 4.24
CA LEU A 54 2.25 3.85 4.08
C LEU A 54 2.99 3.80 5.42
N SER A 55 2.81 4.81 6.29
CA SER A 55 3.44 4.80 7.62
C SER A 55 2.94 3.64 8.49
N MET A 56 1.65 3.30 8.43
CA MET A 56 1.07 2.17 9.18
C MET A 56 1.59 0.83 8.66
N ILE A 57 1.66 0.66 7.33
CA ILE A 57 2.23 -0.53 6.71
C ILE A 57 3.69 -0.70 7.15
N LEU A 58 4.49 0.37 7.07
CA LEU A 58 5.91 0.32 7.45
C LEU A 58 6.10 -0.01 8.93
N ALA A 59 5.35 0.64 9.82
CA ALA A 59 5.39 0.35 11.25
C ALA A 59 5.08 -1.14 11.55
N SER A 60 4.03 -1.68 10.91
CA SER A 60 3.64 -3.08 11.08
C SER A 60 4.66 -4.10 10.54
N MET A 61 5.51 -3.68 9.59
CA MET A 61 6.57 -4.50 9.00
C MET A 61 7.87 -4.45 9.80
N THR A 62 8.17 -3.32 10.45
CA THR A 62 9.39 -3.14 11.24
C THR A 62 9.48 -4.06 12.46
N GLU A 63 8.34 -4.49 13.00
CA GLU A 63 8.29 -5.48 14.08
C GLU A 63 8.78 -6.88 13.66
N LYS A 64 8.95 -7.14 12.34
CA LYS A 64 9.42 -8.43 11.81
C LYS A 64 10.77 -8.41 11.09
N GLY A 65 11.52 -7.32 11.15
CA GLY A 65 12.91 -7.26 10.68
C GLY A 65 13.05 -7.10 9.16
N SER A 66 13.61 -5.94 8.78
CA SER A 66 14.23 -5.62 7.49
C SER A 66 13.31 -5.42 6.27
N PHE A 67 12.85 -4.17 6.08
CA PHE A 67 12.75 -3.58 4.74
C PHE A 67 12.92 -2.06 4.81
N ILE A 68 14.17 -1.59 4.81
CA ILE A 68 14.48 -0.19 4.51
C ILE A 68 15.64 -0.15 3.53
N LYS A 69 15.32 -0.28 2.24
CA LYS A 69 16.11 0.32 1.15
C LYS A 69 15.11 0.71 0.05
N GLY A 70 14.76 2.00 -0.03
CA GLY A 70 14.10 2.56 -1.22
C GLY A 70 12.93 3.53 -0.98
N ILE A 71 12.41 3.68 0.24
CA ILE A 71 11.29 4.60 0.49
C ILE A 71 11.85 5.95 0.91
N HIS A 72 11.93 6.88 -0.04
CA HIS A 72 12.08 8.30 0.25
C HIS A 72 10.67 8.88 0.41
N VAL A 73 10.29 9.16 1.67
CA VAL A 73 9.06 9.90 2.02
C VAL A 73 9.22 11.37 1.70
#